data_AF-A0A3D3B4G1-F1
#
_entry.id   AF-A0A3D3B4G1-F1
#
_cell.length_a   1.000
_cell.length_b   1.000
_cell.length_c   1.000
_cell.angle_alpha   90.00
_cell.angle_beta   90.00
_cell.angle_gamma   90.00
#
_symmetry.space_group_name_H-M   'P 1'
#
loop_
_entity.id
_entity.type
_entity.pdbx_description
1 polymer ?
#
loop_
_entity_poly.entity_id
_entity_poly.type
_entity_poly.pdbx_seq_one_letter_code
_entity_poly.pdbx_strand_id
1 'polypeptide(L)'
;TTPANYFHVLRRQLHRQFRKPLVLMTPKSLLRHKRVVSTLAQFGPDSSFHRLLWDDAQFLPGQAIKLVSDAEIRRVVLCSGKVYY
;
A
#
# COMPACT_ATOMS: atom_id res chain seq x y z
N THR A 1 -2.82 -1.85 1.82
CA THR A 1 -1.95 -2.55 2.81
C THR A 1 -1.11 -3.60 2.11
N THR A 2 0.03 -3.23 1.53
CA THR A 2 0.84 -4.16 0.73
C THR A 2 2.00 -4.74 1.54
N PRO A 3 2.46 -5.97 1.23
CA PRO A 3 3.64 -6.56 1.85
C PRO A 3 4.90 -5.69 1.66
N ALA A 4 5.07 -5.06 0.49
CA ALA A 4 6.17 -4.13 0.23
C ALA A 4 6.18 -2.93 1.20
N ASN A 5 5.01 -2.33 1.47
CA ASN A 5 4.95 -1.20 2.39
C ASN A 5 5.29 -1.62 3.84
N TYR A 6 4.96 -2.86 4.22
CA TYR A 6 5.37 -3.44 5.50
C TYR A 6 6.88 -3.67 5.58
N PHE A 7 7.52 -4.19 4.53
CA PHE A 7 8.98 -4.30 4.46
C PHE A 7 9.67 -2.95 4.62
N HIS A 8 9.21 -1.93 3.89
CA HIS A 8 9.81 -0.60 3.92
C HIS A 8 9.63 0.09 5.26
N VAL A 9 8.49 -0.07 5.94
CA VAL A 9 8.28 0.55 7.26
C VAL A 9 9.23 -0.02 8.31
N LEU A 10 9.50 -1.33 8.27
CA LEU A 10 10.44 -1.98 9.19
C LEU A 10 11.87 -1.51 8.95
N ARG A 11 12.32 -1.51 7.69
CA ARG A 11 13.65 -0.99 7.31
C ARG A 11 13.84 0.46 7.72
N ARG A 12 12.80 1.26 7.55
CA ARG A 12 12.80 2.68 7.92
C ARG A 12 13.06 2.91 9.41
N GLN A 13 12.68 1.99 10.29
CA GLN A 13 12.97 2.12 11.73
C GLN A 13 14.47 2.04 12.04
N LEU A 14 15.23 1.27 11.24
CA LEU A 14 16.67 1.10 11.42
C LEU A 14 17.48 2.14 10.63
N HIS A 15 17.12 2.39 9.38
CA HIS A 15 17.87 3.28 8.48
C HIS A 15 17.77 4.77 8.83
N ARG A 16 16.74 5.19 9.58
CA ARG A 16 16.66 6.58 10.05
C ARG A 16 17.74 6.86 11.09
N GLN A 17 18.32 8.05 11.05
CA GLN A 17 19.31 8.53 12.02
C GLN A 17 18.73 8.82 13.42
N PHE A 18 17.44 8.55 13.62
CA PHE A 18 16.75 8.71 14.90
C PHE A 18 15.85 7.51 15.18
N ARG A 19 15.43 7.35 16.44
CA ARG A 19 14.48 6.32 16.86
C ARG A 19 13.17 6.97 17.25
N LYS A 20 12.08 6.52 16.62
CA LYS A 20 10.70 6.85 17.01
C LYS A 20 9.92 5.55 17.14
N PRO A 21 9.10 5.36 18.19
CA PRO A 21 8.21 4.21 18.29
C PRO A 21 7.30 4.11 17.06
N LEU A 22 7.09 2.87 16.58
CA LEU A 22 6.18 2.57 15.48
C LEU A 22 5.00 1.77 16.02
N VAL A 23 3.80 2.36 16.00
CA VAL A 23 2.56 1.65 16.30
C VAL A 23 2.03 1.07 14.98
N LEU A 24 1.90 -0.26 14.92
CA LEU A 24 1.50 -0.96 13.71
C LEU A 24 0.26 -1.82 13.95
N MET A 25 -0.78 -1.58 13.15
CA MET A 25 -1.98 -2.41 13.13
C MET A 25 -1.76 -3.60 12.20
N THR A 26 -1.29 -4.72 12.77
CA THR A 26 -0.92 -5.90 11.99
C THR A 26 -2.16 -6.59 11.38
N PRO A 27 -2.12 -6.93 10.08
CA PRO A 27 -3.24 -7.61 9.46
C PRO A 27 -3.29 -9.08 9.89
N LYS A 28 -4.51 -9.58 10.17
CA LYS A 28 -4.75 -11.02 10.44
C LYS A 28 -5.19 -11.76 9.18
N SER A 29 -6.26 -11.30 8.54
CA SER A 29 -6.83 -11.93 7.33
C SER A 29 -6.00 -11.70 6.07
N LEU A 30 -5.30 -10.56 5.96
CA LEU A 30 -4.58 -10.20 4.74
C LEU A 30 -3.30 -11.02 4.50
N LEU A 31 -2.84 -11.79 5.50
CA LEU A 31 -1.63 -12.61 5.38
C LEU A 31 -1.70 -13.67 4.28
N ARG A 32 -2.91 -14.09 3.90
CA ARG A 32 -3.14 -15.11 2.87
C ARG A 32 -4.03 -14.62 1.72
N HIS A 33 -4.30 -13.33 1.66
CA HIS A 33 -5.27 -12.79 0.71
C HIS A 33 -4.63 -12.60 -0.66
N LYS A 34 -5.21 -13.21 -1.71
CA LYS A 34 -4.62 -13.24 -3.07
C LYS A 34 -4.41 -11.86 -3.70
N ARG A 35 -5.23 -10.86 -3.34
CA ARG A 35 -5.08 -9.47 -3.81
C ARG A 35 -3.98 -8.69 -3.06
N VAL A 36 -3.39 -9.27 -2.01
CA VAL A 36 -2.40 -8.61 -1.14
C VAL A 36 -1.03 -9.21 -1.40
N VAL A 37 -0.54 -9.01 -2.61
CA VAL A 37 0.77 -9.49 -3.06
C VAL A 37 1.62 -8.33 -3.57
N SER A 38 2.93 -8.44 -3.45
CA SER A 38 3.89 -7.45 -3.93
C SER A 38 4.91 -8.11 -4.84
N THR A 39 5.33 -7.42 -5.89
CA THR A 39 6.38 -7.89 -6.79
C THR A 39 7.76 -7.66 -6.17
N LEU A 40 8.77 -8.45 -6.58
CA LEU A 40 10.14 -8.28 -6.06
C LEU A 40 10.71 -6.88 -6.34
N ALA A 41 10.34 -6.26 -7.47
CA ALA A 41 10.74 -4.90 -7.80
C ALA A 41 10.28 -3.86 -6.77
N GLN A 42 9.13 -4.07 -6.11
CA GLN A 42 8.61 -3.18 -5.06
C GLN A 42 9.42 -3.25 -3.74
N PHE A 43 10.40 -4.15 -3.64
CA PHE A 43 11.36 -4.23 -2.54
C PHE A 43 12.75 -3.71 -2.93
N GLY A 44 12.92 -3.32 -4.20
CA GLY A 44 14.20 -2.88 -4.77
C GLY A 44 14.66 -1.50 -4.29
N PRO A 45 15.86 -1.06 -4.71
CA PRO A 45 16.49 0.18 -4.23
C PRO A 45 15.68 1.45 -4.56
N ASP A 46 14.90 1.44 -5.64
CA ASP A 46 14.09 2.59 -6.08
C ASP A 46 12.74 2.69 -5.35
N SER A 47 12.46 1.77 -4.43
CA SER A 47 11.19 1.70 -3.71
C SER A 47 11.32 2.18 -2.27
N SER A 48 10.23 2.71 -1.70
CA SER A 48 10.25 3.25 -0.35
C SER A 48 8.90 3.08 0.36
N PHE A 49 8.82 3.54 1.61
CA PHE A 49 7.56 3.53 2.35
C PHE A 49 6.59 4.57 1.79
N HIS A 50 5.44 4.11 1.33
CA HIS A 50 4.35 4.95 0.83
C HIS A 50 3.38 5.29 1.96
N ARG A 51 3.23 6.58 2.26
CA ARG A 51 2.27 7.09 3.27
C ARG A 51 0.83 7.06 2.76
N LEU A 52 0.67 7.31 1.46
CA LEU A 52 -0.57 7.22 0.72
C LEU A 52 -0.36 6.18 -0.38
N LEU A 53 -1.28 5.22 -0.47
CA LEU A 53 -1.34 4.29 -1.59
C LEU A 53 -2.40 4.82 -2.55
N TRP A 54 -2.06 4.85 -3.84
CA TRP A 54 -3.01 5.19 -4.89
C TRP A 54 -3.93 4.01 -5.20
N ASP A 55 -5.01 4.27 -5.93
CA ASP A 55 -5.99 3.26 -6.25
C ASP A 55 -5.42 2.23 -7.24
N ASP A 56 -5.52 0.96 -6.90
CA ASP A 56 -5.13 -0.17 -7.74
C ASP A 56 -5.84 -0.12 -9.10
N ALA A 57 -7.08 0.39 -9.16
CA ALA A 57 -7.83 0.58 -10.41
C ALA A 57 -7.17 1.58 -11.39
N GLN A 58 -6.31 2.47 -10.88
CA GLN A 58 -5.56 3.43 -11.69
C GLN A 58 -4.20 2.87 -12.13
N PHE A 59 -3.55 2.09 -11.28
CA PHE A 59 -2.14 1.73 -11.42
C PHE A 59 -1.90 0.32 -11.99
N LEU A 60 -2.83 -0.61 -11.77
CA LEU A 60 -2.68 -2.00 -12.20
C LEU A 60 -3.42 -2.26 -13.53
N PRO A 61 -2.74 -2.77 -14.56
CA PRO A 61 -3.40 -3.16 -15.81
C PRO A 61 -4.32 -4.37 -15.58
N GLY A 62 -5.49 -4.40 -16.23
CA GLY A 62 -6.40 -5.54 -16.19
C GLY A 62 -7.30 -5.63 -14.95
N GLN A 63 -7.46 -4.55 -14.19
CA GLN A 63 -8.43 -4.49 -13.11
C GLN A 63 -9.87 -4.51 -13.64
N ALA A 64 -10.78 -5.14 -12.87
CA ALA A 64 -12.20 -5.22 -13.22
C ALA A 64 -12.91 -3.85 -13.17
N ILE A 65 -12.35 -2.90 -12.39
CA ILE A 65 -12.88 -1.56 -12.22
C ILE A 65 -11.95 -0.60 -12.97
N LYS A 66 -12.50 0.14 -13.94
CA LYS A 66 -11.81 1.21 -14.64
C LYS A 66 -12.34 2.55 -14.16
N LEU A 67 -11.46 3.41 -13.69
CA LEU A 67 -11.84 4.75 -13.22
C LEU A 67 -12.26 5.62 -14.41
N VAL A 68 -13.24 6.48 -14.18
CA VAL A 68 -13.62 7.58 -15.07
C VAL A 68 -12.57 8.69 -15.00
N SER A 69 -12.67 9.71 -15.86
CA SER A 69 -11.75 10.84 -15.81
C SER A 69 -11.86 11.58 -14.48
N ASP A 70 -10.75 12.22 -14.04
CA ASP A 70 -10.69 12.91 -12.75
C ASP A 70 -11.80 13.97 -12.58
N ALA A 71 -12.24 14.59 -13.68
CA ALA A 71 -13.31 15.58 -13.70
C ALA A 71 -14.71 14.99 -13.43
N GLU A 72 -14.88 13.69 -13.67
CA GLU A 72 -16.16 12.97 -13.52
C GLU A 72 -16.26 12.24 -12.16
N ILE A 73 -15.18 12.19 -11.39
CA ILE A 73 -15.17 11.55 -10.06
C ILE A 73 -15.99 12.38 -9.08
N ARG A 74 -17.09 11.79 -8.58
CA ARG A 74 -18.02 12.47 -7.64
C ARG A 74 -17.70 12.26 -6.16
N ARG A 75 -16.97 11.20 -5.81
CA ARG A 75 -16.72 10.79 -4.43
C ARG A 75 -15.36 10.13 -4.29
N VAL A 76 -14.60 10.57 -3.30
CA VAL A 76 -13.35 9.93 -2.88
C VAL A 76 -13.58 9.25 -1.54
N VAL A 77 -13.31 7.94 -1.47
CA VAL A 77 -13.41 7.16 -0.22
C VAL A 77 -12.01 6.92 0.31
N LEU A 78 -11.69 7.56 1.43
CA LEU A 78 -10.44 7.33 2.14
C LEU A 78 -10.61 6.15 3.08
N CYS A 79 -9.65 5.23 3.07
CA CYS A 79 -9.63 4.10 3.99
C CYS A 79 -8.21 3.78 4.44
N SER A 80 -8.10 3.02 5.52
CA SER A 80 -6.82 2.54 6.05
C SER A 80 -6.94 1.08 6.46
N GLY A 81 -5.87 0.33 6.25
CA GLY A 81 -5.83 -1.07 6.64
C GLY A 81 -6.57 -1.99 5.67
N LYS A 82 -7.16 -3.05 6.24
CA LYS A 82 -7.84 -4.13 5.50
C LYS A 82 -9.11 -3.70 4.75
N VAL A 83 -9.74 -2.59 5.14
CA VAL A 83 -11.04 -2.13 4.63
C VAL A 83 -10.99 -1.78 3.13
N TYR A 84 -9.80 -1.57 2.58
CA TYR A 84 -9.62 -1.33 1.14
C TYR A 84 -10.00 -2.52 0.26
N TYR A 85 -9.83 -3.76 0.75
CA TYR A 85 -10.05 -4.98 -0.01
C TYR A 85 -11.43 -5.57 0.21
#